data_AF-A0A8J5Z3Z1-F1
#
_entry.id   AF-A0A8J5Z3Z1-F1
#
_cell.length_a   1.000
_cell.length_b   1.000
_cell.length_c   1.000
_cell.angle_alpha   90.00
_cell.angle_beta   90.00
_cell.angle_gamma   90.00
#
_symmetry.space_group_name_H-M   'P 1'
#
loop_
_entity.id
_entity.type
_entity.pdbx_description
1 polymer ?
#
loop_
_entity_poly.entity_id
_entity_poly.type
_entity_poly.pdbx_seq_one_letter_code
_entity_poly.pdbx_strand_id
1 'polypeptide(L)'
;MAHQNIFPCIFFSILFCVFSTVAQGARTFNVKYYGAVANGRTDNRKAFLRAWMDACDQKGVSIVYIPKGVYMLGSVEFAGPCRGVTMFFMKGDLRAPRGAFLNVETWLGFRYVDNLIMKGGGTLDGQGQSAWPFNQCHKNNNCQTLPIVTPDYSPNTDGIKMGSSSNIRISYSKISTGDDCIAILSDTSNIDISNVYCGPGHGISIGSLGKYTNEKNVNGVSVRKCTLNGTDNGIRIKSWESPISITASNFLFQDIFMYNVRNPIIIDQTYCPHPPCNRQTASHVQIQDVTYRNIFGTSSSEIAVSMQCSKKFPCKNIVMTDIKFGHHGTKKSLKSYCSYVNGRFFGRQYPPPCF
;
A
#
# COMPACT_ATOMS: atom_id res chain seq x y z
N MET A 1 -64.33 60.46 -26.53
CA MET A 1 -62.86 60.37 -26.41
C MET A 1 -62.50 60.01 -24.98
N ALA A 2 -62.13 58.75 -24.75
CA ALA A 2 -61.44 58.29 -23.55
C ALA A 2 -60.71 57.00 -23.93
N HIS A 3 -59.38 57.05 -23.89
CA HIS A 3 -58.47 55.93 -24.18
C HIS A 3 -58.51 54.89 -23.05
N GLN A 4 -58.62 53.61 -23.39
CA GLN A 4 -58.25 52.51 -22.49
C GLN A 4 -57.16 51.67 -23.15
N ASN A 5 -56.04 51.57 -22.43
CA ASN A 5 -54.84 50.82 -22.78
C ASN A 5 -55.08 49.32 -22.65
N ILE A 6 -54.76 48.55 -23.68
CA ILE A 6 -54.75 47.08 -23.65
C ILE A 6 -53.30 46.63 -23.45
N PHE A 7 -52.99 46.07 -22.28
CA PHE A 7 -51.75 45.35 -22.01
C PHE A 7 -51.92 43.87 -22.42
N PRO A 8 -51.04 43.29 -23.25
CA PRO A 8 -51.06 41.85 -23.49
C PRO A 8 -50.36 41.12 -22.34
N CYS A 9 -51.08 40.27 -21.61
CA CYS A 9 -50.49 39.32 -20.67
C CYS A 9 -49.70 38.26 -21.45
N ILE A 10 -48.38 38.38 -21.48
CA ILE A 10 -47.48 37.33 -21.97
C ILE A 10 -47.36 36.27 -20.86
N PHE A 11 -48.00 35.12 -21.05
CA PHE A 11 -47.87 33.95 -20.17
C PHE A 11 -46.51 33.28 -20.45
N PHE A 12 -45.48 33.62 -19.67
CA PHE A 12 -44.20 32.90 -19.71
C PHE A 12 -44.37 31.58 -18.95
N SER A 13 -44.60 30.49 -19.68
CA SER A 13 -44.55 29.13 -19.15
C SER A 13 -43.11 28.80 -18.73
N ILE A 14 -42.76 29.00 -17.46
CA ILE A 14 -41.51 28.52 -16.88
C ILE A 14 -41.63 27.01 -16.73
N LEU A 15 -41.10 26.28 -17.72
CA LEU A 15 -40.94 24.84 -17.64
C LEU A 15 -39.83 24.54 -16.60
N PHE A 16 -40.23 24.32 -15.35
CA PHE A 16 -39.34 23.79 -14.31
C PHE A 16 -38.94 22.37 -14.70
N CYS A 17 -37.82 22.23 -15.42
CA CYS A 17 -37.13 20.95 -15.57
C CYS A 17 -36.60 20.55 -14.18
N VAL A 18 -37.41 19.77 -13.45
CA VAL A 18 -36.95 19.05 -12.27
C VAL A 18 -35.95 18.00 -12.77
N PHE A 19 -34.67 18.37 -12.80
CA PHE A 19 -33.60 17.40 -12.96
C PHE A 19 -33.64 16.48 -11.75
N SER A 20 -34.36 15.38 -11.91
CA SER A 20 -34.30 14.25 -11.00
C SER A 20 -32.88 13.72 -11.10
N THR A 21 -32.02 14.06 -10.16
CA THR A 21 -30.75 13.36 -9.98
C THR A 21 -31.10 11.95 -9.49
N VAL A 22 -31.40 11.07 -10.45
CA VAL A 22 -31.48 9.64 -10.16
C VAL A 22 -30.12 9.30 -9.57
N ALA A 23 -30.09 8.98 -8.27
CA ALA A 23 -28.92 8.42 -7.63
C ALA A 23 -28.56 7.17 -8.42
N GLN A 24 -27.58 7.31 -9.32
CA GLN A 24 -27.19 6.23 -10.20
C GLN A 24 -26.60 5.15 -9.30
N GLY A 25 -27.36 4.06 -9.14
CA GLY A 25 -26.92 2.89 -8.39
C GLY A 25 -25.54 2.43 -8.86
N ALA A 26 -24.78 1.79 -7.95
CA ALA A 26 -23.43 1.36 -8.25
C ALA A 26 -23.40 0.45 -9.49
N ARG A 27 -22.56 0.78 -10.48
CA ARG A 27 -22.41 0.01 -11.72
C ARG A 27 -21.41 -1.12 -11.50
N THR A 28 -21.78 -2.35 -11.87
CA THR A 28 -20.93 -3.53 -11.61
C THR A 28 -20.27 -4.04 -12.89
N PHE A 29 -18.95 -4.16 -12.85
CA PHE A 29 -18.06 -4.64 -13.90
C PHE A 29 -17.50 -6.00 -13.46
N ASN A 30 -18.25 -7.06 -13.71
CA ASN A 30 -17.85 -8.42 -13.32
C ASN A 30 -16.79 -8.95 -14.29
N VAL A 31 -15.59 -9.24 -13.79
CA VAL A 31 -14.45 -9.69 -14.61
C VAL A 31 -14.75 -10.93 -15.47
N LYS A 32 -15.70 -11.80 -15.06
CA LYS A 32 -16.13 -12.95 -15.87
C LYS A 32 -16.81 -12.53 -17.17
N TYR A 33 -17.56 -11.42 -17.18
CA TYR A 33 -18.17 -10.87 -18.39
C TYR A 33 -17.14 -10.24 -19.35
N TYR A 34 -15.92 -10.00 -18.85
CA TYR A 34 -14.77 -9.58 -19.64
C TYR A 34 -13.87 -10.76 -20.07
N GLY A 35 -14.31 -12.00 -19.84
CA GLY A 35 -13.61 -13.22 -20.24
C GLY A 35 -12.65 -13.79 -19.19
N ALA A 36 -12.73 -13.35 -17.92
CA ALA A 36 -11.89 -13.94 -16.88
C ALA A 36 -12.29 -15.40 -16.57
N VAL A 37 -11.29 -16.28 -16.51
CA VAL A 37 -11.44 -17.71 -16.25
C VAL A 37 -10.87 -18.07 -14.89
N ALA A 38 -11.71 -18.63 -14.03
CA ALA A 38 -11.41 -18.97 -12.64
C ALA A 38 -10.84 -20.40 -12.46
N ASN A 39 -9.83 -20.76 -13.24
CA ASN A 39 -9.18 -22.09 -13.19
C ASN A 39 -7.80 -22.09 -12.52
N GLY A 40 -7.36 -20.93 -11.99
CA GLY A 40 -6.04 -20.75 -11.38
C GLY A 40 -4.85 -20.92 -12.32
N ARG A 41 -5.06 -20.93 -13.65
CA ARG A 41 -4.02 -21.17 -14.67
C ARG A 41 -4.05 -20.18 -15.83
N THR A 42 -5.24 -19.79 -16.28
CA THR A 42 -5.42 -18.82 -17.37
C THR A 42 -4.99 -17.44 -16.89
N ASP A 43 -4.18 -16.74 -17.70
CA ASP A 43 -3.78 -15.37 -17.41
C ASP A 43 -4.96 -14.41 -17.63
N ASN A 44 -5.43 -13.81 -16.54
CA ASN A 44 -6.62 -12.96 -16.55
C ASN A 44 -6.33 -11.46 -16.77
N ARG A 45 -5.07 -11.06 -17.04
CA ARG A 45 -4.69 -9.64 -17.18
C ARG A 45 -5.60 -8.86 -18.12
N LYS A 46 -5.86 -9.39 -19.32
CA LYS A 46 -6.70 -8.71 -20.33
C LYS A 46 -8.13 -8.46 -19.83
N ALA A 47 -8.74 -9.44 -19.17
CA ALA A 47 -10.10 -9.32 -18.66
C ALA A 47 -10.18 -8.31 -17.51
N PHE A 48 -9.21 -8.35 -16.59
CA PHE A 48 -9.14 -7.44 -15.44
C PHE A 48 -8.89 -5.99 -15.88
N LEU A 49 -7.95 -5.77 -16.80
CA LEU A 49 -7.65 -4.43 -17.31
C LEU A 49 -8.84 -3.84 -18.06
N ARG A 50 -9.56 -4.62 -18.87
CA ARG A 50 -10.78 -4.15 -19.54
C ARG A 50 -11.89 -3.79 -18.55
N ALA A 51 -12.17 -4.67 -17.59
CA ALA A 51 -13.17 -4.39 -16.55
C ALA A 51 -12.81 -3.13 -15.74
N TRP A 52 -11.52 -2.94 -15.44
CA TRP A 52 -11.02 -1.75 -14.75
C TRP A 52 -11.20 -0.48 -15.58
N MET A 53 -10.77 -0.47 -16.86
CA MET A 53 -10.87 0.71 -17.72
C MET A 53 -12.32 1.17 -17.84
N ASP A 54 -13.25 0.24 -18.11
CA ASP A 54 -14.66 0.55 -18.23
C ASP A 54 -15.25 1.09 -16.92
N ALA A 55 -14.85 0.52 -15.78
CA ALA A 55 -15.25 0.98 -14.46
C ALA A 55 -14.72 2.38 -14.13
N CYS A 56 -13.46 2.63 -14.47
CA CYS A 56 -12.72 3.86 -14.19
C CYS A 56 -13.25 5.04 -15.01
N ASP A 57 -13.77 4.80 -16.21
CA ASP A 57 -14.41 5.84 -17.04
C ASP A 57 -15.85 6.21 -16.60
N GLN A 58 -16.43 5.49 -15.63
CA GLN A 58 -17.76 5.87 -15.14
C GLN A 58 -17.72 7.01 -14.13
N LYS A 59 -18.77 7.83 -14.18
CA LYS A 59 -19.13 8.73 -13.07
C LYS A 59 -19.87 7.95 -11.99
N GLY A 60 -19.78 8.41 -10.74
CA GLY A 60 -20.47 7.79 -9.60
C GLY A 60 -19.66 6.63 -9.00
N VAL A 61 -20.34 5.57 -8.57
CA VAL A 61 -19.70 4.40 -7.95
C VAL A 61 -19.64 3.24 -8.94
N SER A 62 -18.44 2.78 -9.22
CA SER A 62 -18.18 1.57 -10.01
C SER A 62 -17.67 0.44 -9.12
N ILE A 63 -18.10 -0.80 -9.40
CA ILE A 63 -17.63 -2.00 -8.71
C ILE A 63 -16.96 -2.91 -9.74
N VAL A 64 -15.64 -3.00 -9.71
CA VAL A 64 -14.92 -4.09 -10.39
C VAL A 64 -15.11 -5.34 -9.53
N TYR A 65 -15.99 -6.23 -9.97
CA TYR A 65 -16.40 -7.40 -9.21
C TYR A 65 -15.61 -8.64 -9.63
N ILE A 66 -14.93 -9.26 -8.68
CA ILE A 66 -14.20 -10.52 -8.86
C ILE A 66 -14.95 -11.59 -8.07
N PRO A 67 -15.77 -12.43 -8.74
CA PRO A 67 -16.54 -13.48 -8.08
C PRO A 67 -15.66 -14.51 -7.37
N LYS A 68 -16.27 -15.34 -6.51
CA LYS A 68 -15.58 -16.51 -5.94
C LYS A 68 -14.99 -17.39 -7.05
N GLY A 69 -13.77 -17.86 -6.82
CA GLY A 69 -12.97 -18.65 -7.75
C GLY A 69 -11.49 -18.31 -7.58
N VAL A 70 -10.62 -19.07 -8.25
CA VAL A 70 -9.18 -18.81 -8.24
C VAL A 70 -8.76 -18.31 -9.61
N TYR A 71 -8.21 -17.10 -9.66
CA TYR A 71 -7.79 -16.45 -10.89
C TYR A 71 -6.28 -16.30 -10.88
N MET A 72 -5.60 -16.92 -11.85
CA MET A 72 -4.21 -16.53 -12.08
C MET A 72 -4.21 -15.15 -12.74
N LEU A 73 -3.42 -14.24 -12.19
CA LEU A 73 -3.28 -12.88 -12.69
C LEU A 73 -1.79 -12.55 -12.76
N GLY A 74 -1.26 -12.34 -13.96
CA GLY A 74 0.07 -11.76 -14.12
C GLY A 74 0.14 -10.33 -13.58
N SER A 75 1.32 -9.72 -13.62
CA SER A 75 1.48 -8.31 -13.22
C SER A 75 0.56 -7.37 -14.00
N VAL A 76 -0.12 -6.48 -13.26
CA VAL A 76 -1.04 -5.47 -13.80
C VAL A 76 -0.80 -4.13 -13.12
N GLU A 77 -0.89 -3.06 -13.91
CA GLU A 77 -1.05 -1.70 -13.42
C GLU A 77 -2.46 -1.21 -13.75
N PHE A 78 -3.23 -0.92 -12.72
CA PHE A 78 -4.54 -0.30 -12.78
C PHE A 78 -4.38 1.22 -12.72
N ALA A 79 -4.33 1.85 -13.89
CA ALA A 79 -4.10 3.28 -14.03
C ALA A 79 -5.42 4.07 -14.05
N GLY A 80 -5.39 5.28 -13.49
CA GLY A 80 -6.42 6.31 -13.68
C GLY A 80 -5.95 7.44 -14.63
N PRO A 81 -6.55 8.65 -14.55
CA PRO A 81 -7.53 9.09 -13.56
C PRO A 81 -8.90 8.44 -13.72
N CYS A 82 -9.53 8.05 -12.61
CA CYS A 82 -10.92 7.57 -12.62
C CYS A 82 -11.90 8.72 -12.39
N ARG A 83 -13.04 8.66 -13.07
CA ARG A 83 -14.08 9.71 -13.07
C ARG A 83 -15.04 9.63 -11.88
N GLY A 84 -14.85 8.66 -11.00
CA GLY A 84 -15.71 8.38 -9.86
C GLY A 84 -15.01 7.48 -8.83
N VAL A 85 -15.80 6.96 -7.88
CA VAL A 85 -15.33 6.00 -6.88
C VAL A 85 -15.23 4.63 -7.52
N THR A 86 -14.04 4.03 -7.50
CA THR A 86 -13.83 2.67 -8.03
C THR A 86 -13.65 1.69 -6.87
N MET A 87 -14.55 0.72 -6.76
CA MET A 87 -14.48 -0.36 -5.79
C MET A 87 -13.92 -1.62 -6.44
N PHE A 88 -12.74 -2.04 -6.02
CA PHE A 88 -12.15 -3.33 -6.38
C PHE A 88 -12.66 -4.40 -5.39
N PHE A 89 -13.78 -5.04 -5.73
CA PHE A 89 -14.49 -5.96 -4.85
C PHE A 89 -14.09 -7.42 -5.11
N MET A 90 -13.18 -7.92 -4.29
CA MET A 90 -12.52 -9.20 -4.45
C MET A 90 -13.16 -10.28 -3.55
N LYS A 91 -14.03 -11.12 -4.13
CA LYS A 91 -14.54 -12.35 -3.50
C LYS A 91 -13.74 -13.60 -3.86
N GLY A 92 -13.08 -13.60 -5.01
CA GLY A 92 -12.19 -14.67 -5.45
C GLY A 92 -10.76 -14.48 -4.95
N ASP A 93 -9.94 -15.51 -5.11
CA ASP A 93 -8.50 -15.46 -4.84
C ASP A 93 -7.75 -15.13 -6.13
N LEU A 94 -6.81 -14.19 -6.04
CA LEU A 94 -5.85 -13.92 -7.09
C LEU A 94 -4.56 -14.67 -6.77
N ARG A 95 -3.98 -15.30 -7.80
CA ARG A 95 -2.71 -16.00 -7.72
C ARG A 95 -1.73 -15.45 -8.73
N ALA A 96 -0.51 -15.17 -8.30
CA ALA A 96 0.55 -14.83 -9.25
C ALA A 96 0.93 -16.06 -10.11
N PRO A 97 1.52 -15.87 -11.30
CA PRO A 97 2.08 -16.96 -12.09
C PRO A 97 3.16 -17.75 -11.34
N ARG A 98 3.26 -19.05 -11.63
CA ARG A 98 4.39 -19.89 -11.18
C ARG A 98 5.59 -19.76 -12.13
N GLY A 99 6.81 -19.83 -11.59
CA GLY A 99 8.05 -19.93 -12.38
C GLY A 99 8.73 -18.58 -12.70
N ALA A 100 10.01 -18.63 -13.06
CA ALA A 100 11.03 -17.57 -13.01
C ALA A 100 10.88 -16.32 -13.91
N PHE A 101 9.68 -15.96 -14.36
CA PHE A 101 9.53 -14.98 -15.44
C PHE A 101 8.59 -13.83 -15.11
N LEU A 102 8.91 -13.10 -14.05
CA LEU A 102 8.30 -11.81 -13.77
C LEU A 102 9.41 -10.74 -13.70
N ASN A 103 9.87 -10.23 -14.85
CA ASN A 103 10.74 -9.04 -14.92
C ASN A 103 9.95 -7.75 -14.56
N VAL A 104 9.24 -7.76 -13.43
CA VAL A 104 8.33 -6.69 -13.02
C VAL A 104 8.43 -6.49 -11.52
N GLU A 105 8.58 -5.24 -11.10
CA GLU A 105 8.75 -4.83 -9.69
C GLU A 105 7.45 -4.87 -8.87
N THR A 106 6.32 -5.22 -9.48
CA THR A 106 4.99 -5.02 -8.89
C THR A 106 4.00 -6.04 -9.42
N TRP A 107 3.26 -6.70 -8.53
CA TRP A 107 2.19 -7.58 -8.95
C TRP A 107 0.91 -6.80 -9.26
N LEU A 108 0.33 -6.08 -8.28
CA LEU A 108 -0.84 -5.22 -8.49
C LEU A 108 -0.49 -3.76 -8.21
N GLY A 109 -0.29 -2.98 -9.28
CA GLY A 109 -0.06 -1.55 -9.21
C GLY A 109 -1.36 -0.76 -9.31
N PHE A 110 -1.51 0.31 -8.52
CA PHE A 110 -2.55 1.33 -8.67
C PHE A 110 -1.88 2.69 -8.79
N ARG A 111 -2.09 3.38 -9.90
CA ARG A 111 -1.38 4.63 -10.21
C ARG A 111 -2.31 5.68 -10.79
N TYR A 112 -2.17 6.93 -10.34
CA TYR A 112 -3.07 8.01 -10.78
C TYR A 112 -4.54 7.74 -10.45
N VAL A 113 -4.79 7.03 -9.34
CA VAL A 113 -6.15 6.64 -8.94
C VAL A 113 -6.56 7.44 -7.73
N ASP A 114 -7.69 8.12 -7.84
CA ASP A 114 -8.36 8.73 -6.71
C ASP A 114 -9.63 7.95 -6.35
N ASN A 115 -9.96 7.90 -5.06
CA ASN A 115 -11.20 7.29 -4.54
C ASN A 115 -11.32 5.78 -4.80
N LEU A 116 -10.25 5.02 -4.56
CA LEU A 116 -10.25 3.56 -4.64
C LEU A 116 -10.72 2.92 -3.33
N ILE A 117 -11.58 1.92 -3.43
CA ILE A 117 -11.95 1.04 -2.31
C ILE A 117 -11.64 -0.41 -2.66
N MET A 118 -10.67 -1.02 -1.99
CA MET A 118 -10.38 -2.46 -2.10
C MET A 118 -10.97 -3.19 -0.91
N LYS A 119 -11.86 -4.15 -1.16
CA LYS A 119 -12.44 -5.02 -0.11
C LYS A 119 -12.97 -6.32 -0.70
N GLY A 120 -13.41 -7.23 0.16
CA GLY A 120 -14.24 -8.37 -0.26
C GLY A 120 -13.89 -9.69 0.44
N GLY A 121 -12.70 -9.78 1.05
CA GLY A 121 -12.25 -10.99 1.76
C GLY A 121 -11.41 -11.94 0.93
N GLY A 122 -11.17 -11.66 -0.35
CA GLY A 122 -10.32 -12.48 -1.22
C GLY A 122 -8.84 -12.46 -0.83
N THR A 123 -8.11 -13.46 -1.32
CA THR A 123 -6.66 -13.62 -1.07
C THR A 123 -5.84 -13.14 -2.26
N LEU A 124 -4.75 -12.44 -1.99
CA LEU A 124 -3.64 -12.21 -2.91
C LEU A 124 -2.52 -13.20 -2.57
N ASP A 125 -2.46 -14.31 -3.30
CA ASP A 125 -1.48 -15.37 -3.12
C ASP A 125 -0.37 -15.25 -4.18
N GLY A 126 0.79 -14.78 -3.74
CA GLY A 126 1.96 -14.67 -4.56
C GLY A 126 2.62 -16.00 -4.95
N GLN A 127 2.28 -17.14 -4.37
CA GLN A 127 2.91 -18.43 -4.74
C GLN A 127 4.45 -18.51 -4.61
N GLY A 128 5.07 -17.69 -3.76
CA GLY A 128 6.53 -17.58 -3.61
C GLY A 128 7.26 -18.85 -3.28
N GLN A 129 6.64 -19.70 -2.47
CA GLN A 129 7.21 -20.98 -2.08
C GLN A 129 7.56 -21.87 -3.28
N SER A 130 6.80 -21.79 -4.37
CA SER A 130 7.10 -22.54 -5.61
C SER A 130 8.35 -22.02 -6.33
N ALA A 131 8.76 -20.80 -6.03
CA ALA A 131 9.88 -20.13 -6.65
C ALA A 131 11.12 -20.10 -5.75
N TRP A 132 10.98 -20.14 -4.41
CA TRP A 132 12.09 -20.06 -3.44
C TRP A 132 13.28 -20.98 -3.73
N PRO A 133 13.11 -22.26 -4.13
CA PRO A 133 14.24 -23.15 -4.42
C PRO A 133 15.12 -22.71 -5.60
N PHE A 134 14.58 -21.90 -6.52
CA PHE A 134 15.30 -21.45 -7.72
C PHE A 134 16.06 -20.14 -7.48
N ASN A 135 15.95 -19.53 -6.29
CA ASN A 135 16.58 -18.26 -5.98
C ASN A 135 18.08 -18.40 -5.75
N GLN A 136 18.86 -18.07 -6.77
CA GLN A 136 20.32 -18.07 -6.72
C GLN A 136 20.91 -16.66 -6.55
N CYS A 137 20.10 -15.65 -6.21
CA CYS A 137 20.57 -14.25 -6.09
C CYS A 137 21.60 -14.04 -4.96
N HIS A 138 21.72 -14.99 -4.02
CA HIS A 138 22.78 -15.01 -3.01
C HIS A 138 24.14 -15.47 -3.57
N LYS A 139 24.18 -15.99 -4.81
CA LYS A 139 25.36 -16.52 -5.51
C LYS A 139 25.66 -15.81 -6.83
N ASN A 140 24.67 -15.15 -7.44
CA ASN A 140 24.80 -14.53 -8.76
C ASN A 140 24.04 -13.20 -8.82
N ASN A 141 24.77 -12.12 -9.11
CA ASN A 141 24.22 -10.77 -9.23
C ASN A 141 23.36 -10.58 -10.51
N ASN A 142 23.41 -11.52 -11.46
CA ASN A 142 22.58 -11.56 -12.67
C ASN A 142 21.42 -12.58 -12.55
N CYS A 143 20.95 -12.86 -11.34
CA CYS A 143 19.85 -13.79 -11.13
C CYS A 143 18.54 -13.29 -11.78
N GLN A 144 17.74 -14.21 -12.31
CA GLN A 144 16.42 -13.89 -12.86
C GLN A 144 15.40 -13.71 -11.72
N THR A 145 14.50 -12.75 -11.90
CA THR A 145 13.41 -12.48 -10.97
C THR A 145 12.45 -13.65 -10.86
N LEU A 146 12.30 -14.13 -9.65
CA LEU A 146 11.37 -15.19 -9.35
C LEU A 146 10.08 -14.59 -8.78
N PRO A 147 8.91 -15.15 -9.12
CA PRO A 147 7.63 -14.49 -8.90
C PRO A 147 7.46 -13.89 -7.52
N ILE A 148 7.89 -14.58 -6.45
CA ILE A 148 7.65 -14.18 -5.07
C ILE A 148 8.82 -14.68 -4.17
N VAL A 149 10.06 -14.55 -4.68
CA VAL A 149 11.28 -14.71 -3.87
C VAL A 149 12.12 -13.45 -3.98
N THR A 150 12.30 -12.77 -2.86
CA THR A 150 13.32 -11.74 -2.77
C THR A 150 14.20 -12.02 -1.56
N PRO A 151 15.47 -12.42 -1.73
CA PRO A 151 16.49 -11.88 -0.84
C PRO A 151 16.55 -10.36 -1.08
N ASP A 152 17.21 -9.62 -0.19
CA ASP A 152 17.38 -8.15 -0.28
C ASP A 152 17.90 -7.65 -1.66
N TYR A 153 18.41 -8.57 -2.49
CA TYR A 153 19.03 -8.34 -3.80
C TYR A 153 18.17 -8.69 -5.06
N SER A 154 16.92 -9.14 -4.94
CA SER A 154 16.08 -9.52 -6.12
C SER A 154 15.00 -8.48 -6.44
N PRO A 155 14.61 -8.28 -7.71
CA PRO A 155 13.59 -7.30 -8.07
C PRO A 155 12.21 -7.62 -7.48
N ASN A 156 11.51 -6.53 -7.16
CA ASN A 156 10.44 -6.48 -6.17
C ASN A 156 9.17 -7.23 -6.59
N THR A 157 8.47 -7.84 -5.63
CA THR A 157 7.26 -8.65 -5.87
C THR A 157 6.10 -8.14 -5.01
N ASP A 158 5.97 -6.81 -4.98
CA ASP A 158 5.02 -6.10 -4.12
C ASP A 158 3.59 -6.57 -4.41
N GLY A 159 2.82 -6.84 -3.36
CA GLY A 159 1.43 -7.26 -3.47
C GLY A 159 0.57 -6.15 -4.05
N ILE A 160 0.38 -5.09 -3.27
CA ILE A 160 -0.28 -3.85 -3.70
C ILE A 160 0.75 -2.73 -3.67
N LYS A 161 0.96 -2.05 -4.80
CA LYS A 161 1.80 -0.85 -4.86
C LYS A 161 0.97 0.33 -5.31
N MET A 162 1.05 1.45 -4.59
CA MET A 162 0.33 2.67 -4.93
C MET A 162 1.27 3.87 -5.02
N GLY A 163 1.03 4.73 -6.01
CA GLY A 163 1.78 5.97 -6.22
C GLY A 163 0.93 7.01 -6.96
N SER A 164 1.19 8.30 -6.74
CA SER A 164 0.43 9.39 -7.37
C SER A 164 -1.09 9.22 -7.23
N SER A 165 -1.58 8.92 -6.03
CA SER A 165 -2.95 8.46 -5.79
C SER A 165 -3.51 9.02 -4.49
N SER A 166 -4.83 9.24 -4.39
CA SER A 166 -5.45 9.75 -3.16
C SER A 166 -6.75 9.06 -2.76
N ASN A 167 -7.12 9.17 -1.48
CA ASN A 167 -8.39 8.66 -0.95
C ASN A 167 -8.55 7.13 -1.16
N ILE A 168 -7.53 6.36 -0.78
CA ILE A 168 -7.48 4.90 -0.98
C ILE A 168 -7.88 4.19 0.31
N ARG A 169 -8.80 3.23 0.22
CA ARG A 169 -9.16 2.35 1.35
C ARG A 169 -8.89 0.89 1.00
N ILE A 170 -8.07 0.20 1.77
CA ILE A 170 -7.80 -1.23 1.63
C ILE A 170 -8.28 -1.93 2.89
N SER A 171 -9.18 -2.90 2.74
CA SER A 171 -9.68 -3.63 3.91
C SER A 171 -10.06 -5.08 3.65
N TYR A 172 -9.94 -5.91 4.69
CA TYR A 172 -10.35 -7.32 4.64
C TYR A 172 -9.69 -8.08 3.49
N SER A 173 -8.35 -8.02 3.45
CA SER A 173 -7.53 -8.72 2.45
C SER A 173 -6.49 -9.58 3.13
N LYS A 174 -6.22 -10.75 2.57
CA LYS A 174 -5.06 -11.57 2.91
C LYS A 174 -4.02 -11.45 1.81
N ILE A 175 -2.80 -11.04 2.15
CA ILE A 175 -1.72 -10.80 1.20
C ILE A 175 -0.50 -11.63 1.61
N SER A 176 -0.01 -12.45 0.70
CA SER A 176 1.17 -13.28 0.91
C SER A 176 2.09 -13.11 -0.30
N THR A 177 3.21 -12.42 -0.12
CA THR A 177 4.15 -12.03 -1.19
C THR A 177 5.60 -12.30 -0.81
N GLY A 178 6.53 -11.97 -1.71
CA GLY A 178 7.97 -12.11 -1.50
C GLY A 178 8.55 -10.79 -1.00
N ASP A 179 8.00 -9.68 -1.49
CA ASP A 179 8.33 -8.32 -1.11
C ASP A 179 7.19 -7.67 -0.30
N ASP A 180 7.05 -6.35 -0.34
CA ASP A 180 6.08 -5.57 0.42
C ASP A 180 4.64 -6.08 0.15
N CYS A 181 3.89 -6.38 1.21
CA CYS A 181 2.46 -6.66 1.07
C CYS A 181 1.74 -5.45 0.50
N ILE A 182 2.07 -4.27 1.03
CA ILE A 182 1.58 -2.98 0.56
C ILE A 182 2.73 -1.98 0.56
N ALA A 183 2.99 -1.37 -0.59
CA ALA A 183 3.98 -0.31 -0.78
C ALA A 183 3.30 1.02 -1.17
N ILE A 184 3.62 2.09 -0.45
CA ILE A 184 3.05 3.44 -0.62
C ILE A 184 4.16 4.39 -1.08
N LEU A 185 4.05 4.92 -2.29
CA LEU A 185 5.07 5.75 -2.93
C LEU A 185 4.70 7.24 -2.93
N SER A 186 5.58 8.05 -3.53
CA SER A 186 5.46 9.50 -3.64
C SER A 186 4.13 9.97 -4.24
N ASP A 187 3.77 11.22 -3.93
CA ASP A 187 2.53 11.86 -4.38
C ASP A 187 1.26 11.10 -3.97
N THR A 188 1.28 10.48 -2.79
CA THR A 188 0.17 9.65 -2.29
C THR A 188 -0.40 10.21 -0.99
N SER A 189 -1.74 10.31 -0.89
CA SER A 189 -2.37 10.89 0.29
C SER A 189 -3.72 10.29 0.69
N ASN A 190 -4.06 10.42 1.98
CA ASN A 190 -5.32 9.94 2.56
C ASN A 190 -5.57 8.45 2.30
N ILE A 191 -4.74 7.61 2.92
CA ILE A 191 -4.74 6.16 2.78
C ILE A 191 -5.23 5.52 4.09
N ASP A 192 -6.20 4.62 4.01
CA ASP A 192 -6.71 3.85 5.14
C ASP A 192 -6.61 2.35 4.85
N ILE A 193 -5.70 1.68 5.54
CA ILE A 193 -5.47 0.23 5.46
C ILE A 193 -5.99 -0.37 6.76
N SER A 194 -6.95 -1.29 6.69
CA SER A 194 -7.45 -1.94 7.91
C SER A 194 -7.89 -3.38 7.77
N ASN A 195 -7.76 -4.18 8.82
CA ASN A 195 -8.14 -5.60 8.79
C ASN A 195 -7.43 -6.38 7.66
N VAL A 196 -6.15 -6.08 7.44
CA VAL A 196 -5.31 -6.78 6.47
C VAL A 196 -4.45 -7.80 7.20
N TYR A 197 -4.42 -9.02 6.67
CA TYR A 197 -3.42 -10.03 7.03
C TYR A 197 -2.30 -9.97 5.99
N CYS A 198 -1.08 -9.71 6.43
CA CYS A 198 0.11 -9.63 5.59
C CYS A 198 1.12 -10.67 6.05
N GLY A 199 1.57 -11.53 5.14
CA GLY A 199 2.60 -12.50 5.46
C GLY A 199 2.51 -13.81 4.69
N PRO A 200 3.65 -14.40 4.28
CA PRO A 200 5.02 -13.84 4.37
C PRO A 200 5.24 -12.63 3.42
N GLY A 201 6.42 -12.00 3.47
CA GLY A 201 6.83 -10.86 2.64
C GLY A 201 7.61 -9.77 3.43
N HIS A 202 7.78 -8.57 2.87
CA HIS A 202 8.52 -7.47 3.52
C HIS A 202 7.69 -6.57 4.45
N GLY A 203 6.38 -6.83 4.60
CA GLY A 203 5.51 -6.04 5.49
C GLY A 203 4.75 -4.93 4.77
N ILE A 204 4.41 -3.86 5.49
CA ILE A 204 3.76 -2.67 4.94
C ILE A 204 4.77 -1.52 4.96
N SER A 205 5.07 -0.98 3.78
CA SER A 205 6.14 -0.01 3.59
C SER A 205 5.64 1.31 3.00
N ILE A 206 6.13 2.42 3.56
CA ILE A 206 6.11 3.74 2.94
C ILE A 206 7.49 3.98 2.31
N GLY A 207 7.51 4.24 1.00
CA GLY A 207 8.71 4.44 0.20
C GLY A 207 9.11 3.24 -0.67
N SER A 208 10.29 3.24 -1.27
CA SER A 208 11.39 4.18 -0.99
C SER A 208 11.11 5.61 -1.46
N LEU A 209 11.44 6.58 -0.61
CA LEU A 209 11.27 8.02 -0.86
C LEU A 209 12.61 8.73 -1.10
N GLY A 210 12.57 9.85 -1.81
CA GLY A 210 13.71 10.71 -2.07
C GLY A 210 14.67 10.18 -3.14
N LYS A 211 14.25 9.30 -4.06
CA LYS A 211 15.13 8.82 -5.14
C LYS A 211 15.08 9.74 -6.36
N TYR A 212 13.88 10.16 -6.76
CA TYR A 212 13.65 10.88 -8.00
C TYR A 212 13.37 12.37 -7.75
N THR A 213 13.83 13.23 -8.66
CA THR A 213 13.77 14.70 -8.52
C THR A 213 12.36 15.28 -8.54
N ASN A 214 11.39 14.56 -9.10
CA ASN A 214 9.99 14.96 -9.21
C ASN A 214 9.09 14.31 -8.15
N GLU A 215 9.66 13.66 -7.14
CA GLU A 215 8.85 13.13 -6.05
C GLU A 215 8.12 14.25 -5.30
N LYS A 216 6.93 13.92 -4.81
CA LYS A 216 6.11 14.78 -3.97
C LYS A 216 5.82 14.10 -2.64
N ASN A 217 5.24 14.88 -1.74
CA ASN A 217 4.93 14.48 -0.38
C ASN A 217 4.06 13.21 -0.32
N VAL A 218 4.20 12.49 0.79
CA VAL A 218 3.27 11.43 1.21
C VAL A 218 2.62 11.88 2.52
N ASN A 219 1.29 11.91 2.57
CA ASN A 219 0.59 12.43 3.76
C ASN A 219 -0.66 11.62 4.12
N GLY A 220 -0.90 11.41 5.41
CA GLY A 220 -2.18 10.90 5.87
C GLY A 220 -2.32 9.41 5.58
N VAL A 221 -1.47 8.58 6.18
CA VAL A 221 -1.50 7.12 6.05
C VAL A 221 -1.93 6.52 7.39
N SER A 222 -3.03 5.78 7.40
CA SER A 222 -3.48 5.01 8.55
C SER A 222 -3.43 3.52 8.27
N VAL A 223 -2.80 2.75 9.16
CA VAL A 223 -2.79 1.28 9.13
C VAL A 223 -3.33 0.78 10.47
N ARG A 224 -4.45 0.07 10.45
CA ARG A 224 -5.21 -0.26 11.65
C ARG A 224 -5.68 -1.71 11.70
N LYS A 225 -5.65 -2.35 12.86
CA LYS A 225 -6.25 -3.70 13.03
C LYS A 225 -5.66 -4.73 12.07
N CYS A 226 -4.36 -4.64 11.80
CA CYS A 226 -3.67 -5.52 10.86
C CYS A 226 -2.91 -6.62 11.59
N THR A 227 -2.70 -7.75 10.92
CA THR A 227 -1.84 -8.84 11.38
C THR A 227 -0.68 -9.03 10.41
N LEU A 228 0.54 -9.02 10.91
CA LEU A 228 1.74 -9.33 10.13
C LEU A 228 2.35 -10.63 10.65
N ASN A 229 2.57 -11.60 9.77
CA ASN A 229 3.02 -12.94 10.16
C ASN A 229 4.17 -13.44 9.28
N GLY A 230 5.33 -13.70 9.90
CA GLY A 230 6.49 -14.24 9.19
C GLY A 230 7.03 -13.30 8.12
N THR A 231 6.91 -11.99 8.32
CA THR A 231 7.43 -10.97 7.41
C THR A 231 8.82 -10.49 7.83
N ASP A 232 9.61 -9.99 6.88
CA ASP A 232 10.91 -9.39 7.18
C ASP A 232 10.79 -8.10 7.96
N ASN A 233 9.79 -7.28 7.64
CA ASN A 233 9.50 -6.07 8.40
C ASN A 233 8.04 -6.04 8.79
N GLY A 234 7.73 -5.31 9.85
CA GLY A 234 6.36 -5.01 10.21
C GLY A 234 5.89 -3.78 9.46
N ILE A 235 6.01 -2.63 10.13
CA ILE A 235 5.77 -1.31 9.53
C ILE A 235 7.11 -0.65 9.23
N ARG A 236 7.30 -0.22 7.99
CA ARG A 236 8.55 0.35 7.50
C ARG A 236 8.35 1.70 6.82
N ILE A 237 9.21 2.68 7.09
CA ILE A 237 9.37 3.91 6.31
C ILE A 237 10.81 3.94 5.80
N LYS A 238 11.01 4.03 4.48
CA LYS A 238 12.34 3.95 3.85
C LYS A 238 12.60 5.16 2.94
N SER A 239 13.75 5.82 3.11
CA SER A 239 14.17 6.93 2.25
C SER A 239 15.66 6.89 1.90
N TRP A 240 15.98 7.34 0.69
CA TRP A 240 17.34 7.38 0.16
C TRP A 240 18.17 8.52 0.77
N GLU A 241 19.48 8.32 0.84
CA GLU A 241 20.49 9.34 1.16
C GLU A 241 20.73 10.26 -0.04
N SER A 242 19.80 11.18 -0.26
CA SER A 242 19.78 12.09 -1.39
C SER A 242 19.39 13.52 -0.96
N PRO A 243 19.64 14.52 -1.82
CA PRO A 243 19.25 15.91 -1.57
C PRO A 243 17.76 16.19 -1.89
N ILE A 244 16.99 15.19 -2.34
CA ILE A 244 15.58 15.37 -2.72
C ILE A 244 14.75 15.66 -1.47
N SER A 245 14.18 16.86 -1.43
CA SER A 245 13.41 17.36 -0.29
C SER A 245 11.92 17.17 -0.51
N ILE A 246 11.34 16.23 0.24
CA ILE A 246 9.90 15.99 0.34
C ILE A 246 9.53 15.71 1.80
N THR A 247 8.25 15.80 2.11
CA THR A 247 7.72 15.51 3.46
C THR A 247 6.90 14.22 3.44
N ALA A 248 7.16 13.35 4.43
CA ALA A 248 6.36 12.18 4.75
C ALA A 248 5.72 12.41 6.14
N SER A 249 4.40 12.59 6.19
CA SER A 249 3.74 13.12 7.40
C SER A 249 2.33 12.59 7.69
N ASN A 250 1.89 12.77 8.93
CA ASN A 250 0.55 12.38 9.40
C ASN A 250 0.29 10.88 9.25
N PHE A 251 1.14 10.06 9.87
CA PHE A 251 1.01 8.60 9.81
C PHE A 251 0.50 8.04 11.13
N LEU A 252 -0.42 7.08 11.06
CA LEU A 252 -0.98 6.36 12.21
C LEU A 252 -0.89 4.86 11.98
N PHE A 253 -0.10 4.18 12.80
CA PHE A 253 -0.01 2.72 12.87
C PHE A 253 -0.62 2.27 14.20
N GLN A 254 -1.77 1.61 14.16
CA GLN A 254 -2.54 1.32 15.38
C GLN A 254 -3.14 -0.09 15.42
N ASP A 255 -3.15 -0.72 16.60
CA ASP A 255 -3.81 -2.02 16.82
C ASP A 255 -3.25 -3.09 15.86
N ILE A 256 -1.93 -3.26 15.87
CA ILE A 256 -1.24 -4.16 14.94
C ILE A 256 -0.63 -5.32 15.70
N PHE A 257 -1.03 -6.54 15.32
CA PHE A 257 -0.44 -7.76 15.84
C PHE A 257 0.66 -8.25 14.90
N MET A 258 1.82 -8.64 15.44
CA MET A 258 2.94 -9.17 14.66
C MET A 258 3.41 -10.51 15.21
N TYR A 259 3.53 -11.53 14.38
CA TYR A 259 4.01 -12.85 14.78
C TYR A 259 5.22 -13.25 13.96
N ASN A 260 6.34 -13.58 14.64
CA ASN A 260 7.58 -13.99 14.00
C ASN A 260 8.06 -12.99 12.92
N VAL A 261 7.96 -11.69 13.19
CA VAL A 261 8.38 -10.63 12.26
C VAL A 261 9.84 -10.28 12.54
N ARG A 262 10.70 -10.20 11.52
CA ARG A 262 12.14 -9.98 11.75
C ARG A 262 12.45 -8.58 12.27
N ASN A 263 11.90 -7.55 11.65
CA ASN A 263 12.08 -6.16 12.04
C ASN A 263 10.71 -5.45 12.20
N PRO A 264 10.05 -5.55 13.37
CA PRO A 264 8.68 -5.07 13.59
C PRO A 264 8.41 -3.60 13.25
N ILE A 265 9.22 -2.65 13.72
CA ILE A 265 9.00 -1.22 13.47
C ILE A 265 10.31 -0.59 12.96
N ILE A 266 10.29 -0.02 11.76
CA ILE A 266 11.48 0.57 11.14
C ILE A 266 11.19 1.95 10.52
N ILE A 267 12.09 2.89 10.81
CA ILE A 267 12.40 4.04 9.95
C ILE A 267 13.85 3.86 9.49
N ASP A 268 14.08 3.85 8.18
CA ASP A 268 15.39 3.72 7.55
C ASP A 268 15.61 4.85 6.55
N GLN A 269 16.27 5.92 6.99
CA GLN A 269 16.70 7.03 6.13
C GLN A 269 18.11 6.83 5.55
N THR A 270 18.64 5.61 5.66
CA THR A 270 19.91 5.15 5.08
C THR A 270 19.69 4.09 3.99
N TYR A 271 18.47 4.04 3.46
CA TYR A 271 17.99 2.94 2.63
C TYR A 271 18.91 2.70 1.44
N CYS A 272 19.47 1.49 1.41
CA CYS A 272 20.39 1.05 0.37
C CYS A 272 20.19 -0.45 0.11
N PRO A 273 19.20 -0.82 -0.72
CA PRO A 273 18.87 -2.21 -0.97
C PRO A 273 19.99 -2.94 -1.75
N HIS A 274 20.75 -2.19 -2.57
CA HIS A 274 21.82 -2.74 -3.40
C HIS A 274 23.10 -1.91 -3.26
N PRO A 275 23.96 -2.24 -2.29
CA PRO A 275 25.27 -1.64 -2.18
C PRO A 275 26.14 -1.95 -3.42
N PRO A 276 26.97 -1.00 -3.90
CA PRO A 276 27.11 0.35 -3.39
C PRO A 276 25.98 1.27 -3.89
N CYS A 277 25.31 1.97 -2.97
CA CYS A 277 24.37 3.03 -3.33
C CYS A 277 25.09 4.36 -3.47
N ASN A 278 24.67 5.18 -4.44
CA ASN A 278 25.17 6.54 -4.59
C ASN A 278 24.62 7.42 -3.45
N ARG A 279 25.42 7.58 -2.38
CA ARG A 279 25.11 8.41 -1.23
C ARG A 279 25.59 9.84 -1.49
N GLN A 280 24.66 10.72 -1.86
CA GLN A 280 25.00 12.11 -2.16
C GLN A 280 25.05 12.94 -0.87
N THR A 281 24.09 12.73 0.03
CA THR A 281 24.02 13.42 1.32
C THR A 281 23.07 12.67 2.27
N ALA A 282 23.06 13.01 3.56
CA ALA A 282 22.05 12.44 4.47
C ALA A 282 20.64 12.78 3.97
N SER A 283 19.69 11.87 4.06
CA SER A 283 18.35 12.03 3.45
C SER A 283 17.71 13.40 3.76
N HIS A 284 17.21 14.06 2.72
CA HIS A 284 16.43 15.30 2.83
C HIS A 284 14.91 15.06 2.95
N VAL A 285 14.48 13.80 3.05
CA VAL A 285 13.08 13.47 3.35
C VAL A 285 12.78 13.82 4.81
N GLN A 286 11.89 14.79 5.05
CA GLN A 286 11.42 15.09 6.39
C GLN A 286 10.32 14.10 6.77
N ILE A 287 10.61 13.21 7.73
CA ILE A 287 9.60 12.36 8.35
C ILE A 287 9.10 13.06 9.61
N GLN A 288 7.78 13.26 9.71
CA GLN A 288 7.19 13.90 10.89
C GLN A 288 5.76 13.43 11.19
N ASP A 289 5.30 13.66 12.42
CA ASP A 289 3.90 13.40 12.82
C ASP A 289 3.51 11.93 12.60
N VAL A 290 4.32 11.02 13.16
CA VAL A 290 4.12 9.57 13.06
C VAL A 290 3.74 9.01 14.42
N THR A 291 2.58 8.34 14.49
CA THR A 291 2.09 7.70 15.71
C THR A 291 2.08 6.19 15.55
N TYR A 292 2.75 5.48 16.46
CA TYR A 292 2.66 4.04 16.67
C TYR A 292 1.89 3.79 17.96
N ARG A 293 0.78 3.05 17.91
CA ARG A 293 -0.08 2.82 19.08
C ARG A 293 -0.57 1.38 19.16
N ASN A 294 -0.45 0.76 20.34
CA ASN A 294 -0.96 -0.59 20.59
C ASN A 294 -0.46 -1.59 19.52
N ILE A 295 0.87 -1.71 19.42
CA ILE A 295 1.52 -2.64 18.49
C ILE A 295 2.20 -3.71 19.32
N PHE A 296 1.89 -4.98 19.06
CA PHE A 296 2.31 -6.06 19.93
C PHE A 296 2.55 -7.39 19.20
N GLY A 297 3.30 -8.28 19.84
CA GLY A 297 3.49 -9.66 19.40
C GLY A 297 4.92 -10.15 19.56
N THR A 298 5.53 -10.71 18.51
CA THR A 298 6.88 -11.30 18.56
C THR A 298 7.81 -10.89 17.42
N SER A 299 9.08 -10.64 17.78
CA SER A 299 10.19 -10.34 16.87
C SER A 299 11.10 -11.55 16.69
N SER A 300 11.54 -11.86 15.48
CA SER A 300 12.56 -12.91 15.25
C SER A 300 14.00 -12.40 15.29
N SER A 301 14.21 -11.08 15.25
CA SER A 301 15.52 -10.45 15.50
C SER A 301 15.58 -9.78 16.88
N GLU A 302 16.81 -9.47 17.34
CA GLU A 302 17.05 -8.75 18.60
C GLU A 302 16.65 -7.27 18.54
N ILE A 303 16.59 -6.65 17.35
CA ILE A 303 16.22 -5.24 17.18
C ILE A 303 14.76 -5.18 16.73
N ALA A 304 13.86 -4.90 17.68
CA ALA A 304 12.43 -4.87 17.38
C ALA A 304 11.95 -3.51 16.87
N VAL A 305 12.65 -2.45 17.28
CA VAL A 305 12.38 -1.06 16.90
C VAL A 305 13.68 -0.46 16.37
N SER A 306 13.68 0.05 15.14
CA SER A 306 14.83 0.71 14.53
C SER A 306 14.41 2.06 13.95
N MET A 307 14.78 3.15 14.60
CA MET A 307 14.48 4.52 14.16
C MET A 307 15.77 5.20 13.67
N GLN A 308 16.13 4.98 12.40
CA GLN A 308 17.33 5.52 11.78
C GLN A 308 16.99 6.77 10.97
N CYS A 309 16.94 7.91 11.64
CA CYS A 309 16.58 9.17 11.01
C CYS A 309 17.80 9.93 10.50
N SER A 310 17.56 10.87 9.59
CA SER A 310 18.59 11.68 8.97
C SER A 310 19.21 12.66 9.97
N LYS A 311 20.54 12.73 10.01
CA LYS A 311 21.25 13.75 10.78
C LYS A 311 20.95 15.19 10.33
N LYS A 312 20.58 15.37 9.05
CA LYS A 312 20.24 16.69 8.48
C LYS A 312 18.77 17.03 8.64
N PHE A 313 17.91 16.02 8.56
CA PHE A 313 16.46 16.15 8.73
C PHE A 313 15.97 15.15 9.79
N PRO A 314 16.29 15.39 11.09
CA PRO A 314 15.83 14.54 12.17
C PRO A 314 14.33 14.30 12.11
N CYS A 315 13.89 13.09 12.45
CA CYS A 315 12.45 12.81 12.55
C CYS A 315 11.82 13.69 13.63
N LYS A 316 10.60 14.19 13.39
CA LYS A 316 9.90 15.10 14.31
C LYS A 316 8.58 14.50 14.77
N ASN A 317 8.22 14.75 16.02
CA ASN A 317 6.92 14.36 16.58
C ASN A 317 6.58 12.88 16.36
N ILE A 318 7.54 12.00 16.65
CA ILE A 318 7.30 10.55 16.68
C ILE A 318 6.64 10.21 18.02
N VAL A 319 5.48 9.57 17.99
CA VAL A 319 4.74 9.18 19.20
C VAL A 319 4.64 7.67 19.26
N MET A 320 5.10 7.07 20.36
CA MET A 320 4.96 5.63 20.61
C MET A 320 4.09 5.40 21.84
N THR A 321 3.07 4.56 21.73
CA THR A 321 2.15 4.27 22.84
C THR A 321 1.86 2.78 22.88
N ASP A 322 2.12 2.13 24.02
CA ASP A 322 1.86 0.71 24.22
C ASP A 322 2.45 -0.20 23.13
N ILE A 323 3.79 -0.27 23.09
CA ILE A 323 4.55 -1.14 22.18
C ILE A 323 5.06 -2.34 22.96
N LYS A 324 4.75 -3.57 22.51
CA LYS A 324 5.06 -4.79 23.28
C LYS A 324 5.44 -5.98 22.40
N PHE A 325 6.74 -6.25 22.28
CA PHE A 325 7.26 -7.39 21.53
C PHE A 325 8.04 -8.37 22.41
N GLY A 326 7.71 -9.67 22.38
CA GLY A 326 8.59 -10.73 22.88
C GLY A 326 9.54 -11.24 21.80
N HIS A 327 10.69 -11.81 22.16
CA HIS A 327 11.49 -12.53 21.16
C HIS A 327 10.73 -13.81 20.75
N HIS A 328 10.73 -14.13 19.47
CA HIS A 328 10.11 -15.33 18.94
C HIS A 328 10.98 -16.55 19.29
N GLY A 329 10.39 -17.58 19.90
CA GLY A 329 11.08 -18.85 20.21
C GLY A 329 12.15 -18.79 21.29
N THR A 330 12.47 -17.64 21.88
CA THR A 330 13.44 -17.51 22.97
C THR A 330 13.00 -16.49 24.02
N LYS A 331 13.63 -16.50 25.19
CA LYS A 331 13.42 -15.48 26.24
C LYS A 331 14.41 -14.30 26.15
N LYS A 332 15.05 -14.11 24.99
CA LYS A 332 15.99 -12.99 24.79
C LYS A 332 15.28 -11.65 24.97
N SER A 333 16.00 -10.69 25.54
CA SER A 333 15.54 -9.30 25.61
C SER A 333 15.69 -8.64 24.26
N LEU A 334 14.67 -7.89 23.84
CA LEU A 334 14.69 -7.11 22.61
C LEU A 334 15.26 -5.72 22.86
N LYS A 335 15.79 -5.11 21.81
CA LYS A 335 16.42 -3.80 21.83
C LYS A 335 15.76 -2.85 20.82
N SER A 336 15.99 -1.56 21.06
CA SER A 336 15.71 -0.50 20.12
C SER A 336 17.02 0.11 19.61
N TYR A 337 17.06 0.48 18.33
CA TYR A 337 18.15 1.23 17.73
C TYR A 337 17.62 2.60 17.29
N CYS A 338 18.32 3.68 17.63
CA CYS A 338 17.77 5.03 17.52
C CYS A 338 18.87 6.01 17.08
N SER A 339 18.60 6.81 16.06
CA SER A 339 19.46 7.90 15.62
C SER A 339 18.64 9.08 15.10
N TYR A 340 18.97 10.29 15.55
CA TYR A 340 18.38 11.56 15.10
C TYR A 340 16.84 11.59 15.09
N VAL A 341 16.22 10.96 16.07
CA VAL A 341 14.78 10.84 16.18
C VAL A 341 14.31 11.71 17.35
N ASN A 342 13.30 12.55 17.14
CA ASN A 342 12.67 13.34 18.20
C ASN A 342 11.22 12.92 18.38
N GLY A 343 10.84 12.63 19.63
CA GLY A 343 9.54 12.06 19.92
C GLY A 343 9.23 11.96 21.40
N ARG A 344 8.16 11.23 21.69
CA ARG A 344 7.68 10.97 23.04
C ARG A 344 7.06 9.58 23.09
N PHE A 345 7.13 8.94 24.25
CA PHE A 345 6.48 7.67 24.49
C PHE A 345 5.48 7.75 25.64
N PHE A 346 4.48 6.87 25.60
CA PHE A 346 3.48 6.72 26.64
C PHE A 346 3.19 5.23 26.88
N GLY A 347 2.66 4.91 28.06
CA GLY A 347 2.28 3.54 28.40
C GLY A 347 3.45 2.57 28.43
N ARG A 348 3.19 1.29 28.21
CA ARG A 348 4.21 0.23 28.30
C ARG A 348 5.05 0.16 27.02
N GLN A 349 6.37 0.11 27.17
CA GLN A 349 7.31 0.00 26.05
C GLN A 349 8.23 -1.20 26.27
N TYR A 350 8.14 -2.17 25.36
CA TYR A 350 9.05 -3.31 25.28
C TYR A 350 9.26 -3.65 23.79
N PRO A 351 10.47 -3.43 23.23
CA PRO A 351 11.72 -2.98 23.87
C PRO A 351 11.66 -1.53 24.44
N PRO A 352 12.69 -1.09 25.21
CA PRO A 352 12.79 0.30 25.68
C PRO A 352 12.66 1.30 24.52
N PRO A 353 12.00 2.45 24.70
CA PRO A 353 11.74 3.40 23.63
C PRO A 353 13.00 4.16 23.18
N CYS A 354 12.89 4.89 22.06
CA CYS A 354 13.97 5.74 21.54
C CYS A 354 14.11 7.12 22.20
N PHE A 355 13.23 7.47 23.13
CA PHE A 355 13.13 8.78 23.77
C PHE A 355 12.95 8.62 25.27
#